data_AF-A0A023GU98-F1
#
_entry.id   AF-A0A023GU98-F1
#
_cell.length_a   1.000
_cell.length_b   1.000
_cell.length_c   1.000
_cell.angle_alpha   90.00
_cell.angle_beta   90.00
_cell.angle_gamma   90.00
#
_symmetry.space_group_name_H-M   'P 1'
#
loop_
_entity.id
_entity.type
_entity.pdbx_description
1 polymer ?
#
loop_
_entity_poly.entity_id
_entity_poly.type
_entity_poly.pdbx_seq_one_letter_code
_entity_poly.pdbx_strand_id
1 'polypeptide(L)' 'IGSLISMTAVIMLMFIVWEAFSAKRKVLQPELTTTNIEWIHGCPPPYHTFEEPAFVQVQE' A
#
# COMPACT_ATOMS: atom_id res chain seq x y z
N ILE A 1 -23.17 -12.83 -21.29
CA ILE A 1 -22.36 -11.64 -21.65
C ILE A 1 -21.68 -11.05 -20.42
N GLY A 2 -22.41 -10.69 -19.36
CA GLY A 2 -21.82 -10.16 -18.13
C GLY A 2 -20.72 -11.04 -17.51
N SER A 3 -20.91 -12.37 -17.47
CA SER A 3 -19.89 -13.30 -16.96
C SER A 3 -18.58 -13.30 -17.75
N LEU A 4 -18.64 -13.14 -19.08
CA LEU A 4 -17.45 -13.05 -19.93
C LEU A 4 -16.71 -11.73 -19.68
N ILE A 5 -17.44 -10.64 -19.45
CA ILE A 5 -16.86 -9.34 -19.09
C ILE A 5 -16.13 -9.46 -17.74
N SER A 6 -16.76 -10.07 -16.73
CA SER A 6 -16.14 -10.31 -15.44
C SER A 6 -14.90 -11.21 -15.54
N MET A 7 -14.94 -12.25 -16.37
CA MET A 7 -13.79 -13.14 -16.62
C MET A 7 -12.61 -12.37 -17.22
N THR A 8 -12.87 -11.53 -18.24
CA THR A 8 -11.84 -10.69 -18.85
C THR A 8 -11.26 -9.70 -17.83
N ALA A 9 -12.09 -9.10 -16.96
CA ALA A 9 -11.63 -8.19 -15.92
C ALA A 9 -10.67 -8.85 -14.92
N VAL A 10 -10.94 -10.10 -14.53
CA VAL A 10 -10.06 -10.85 -13.62
C VAL A 10 -8.72 -11.21 -14.27
N ILE A 11 -8.72 -11.58 -15.56
CA ILE A 11 -7.49 -11.82 -16.32
C ILE A 11 -6.66 -10.53 -16.42
N MET A 12 -7.32 -9.40 -16.70
CA MET A 12 -6.66 -8.08 -16.73
C MET A 12 -6.10 -7.68 -15.37
N LEU A 13 -6.81 -7.97 -14.27
CA LEU A 13 -6.31 -7.71 -12.92
C LEU A 13 -5.02 -8.48 -12.63
N MET A 14 -4.95 -9.77 -13.00
CA MET A 14 -3.73 -10.57 -12.84
C MET A 14 -2.56 -9.97 -13.64
N PHE A 15 -2.82 -9.49 -14.86
CA PHE A 15 -1.80 -8.83 -15.68
C PHE A 15 -1.31 -7.53 -15.04
N ILE A 16 -2.19 -6.69 -14.50
CA ILE A 16 -1.83 -5.43 -13.84
C ILE A 16 -0.94 -5.69 -12.62
N VAL A 17 -1.26 -6.69 -11.79
CA VAL A 17 -0.44 -7.05 -10.63
C VAL A 17 0.95 -7.53 -11.06
N TRP A 18 1.01 -8.40 -12.07
CA TRP A 18 2.28 -8.89 -12.62
C TRP A 18 3.14 -7.78 -13.23
N GLU A 19 2.54 -6.85 -13.97
CA GLU A 19 3.21 -5.66 -14.52
C GLU A 19 3.80 -4.79 -13.40
N ALA A 20 3.01 -4.51 -12.36
CA ALA A 20 3.45 -3.67 -11.25
C ALA A 20 4.72 -4.23 -10.56
N PHE A 21 4.78 -5.55 -10.35
CA PHE A 21 5.98 -6.20 -9.80
C PHE A 21 7.15 -6.23 -10.79
N SER A 22 6.88 -6.43 -12.08
CA SER A 22 7.91 -6.49 -13.13
C SER A 22 8.57 -5.13 -13.37
N ALA A 23 7.80 -4.05 -13.31
CA ALA A 23 8.28 -2.68 -13.53
C ALA A 23 9.10 -2.11 -12.36
N LYS A 24 9.01 -2.70 -11.15
CA LYS A 24 9.77 -2.30 -9.95
C LYS A 24 9.72 -0.79 -9.64
N ARG A 25 8.57 -0.16 -9.91
CA ARG A 25 8.35 1.27 -9.63
C ARG A 25 8.31 1.49 -8.12
N LYS A 26 9.21 2.33 -7.60
CA LYS A 26 9.26 2.69 -6.18
C LYS A 26 8.28 3.82 -5.87
N VAL A 27 7.64 3.75 -4.71
CA VAL A 27 6.79 4.83 -4.18
C VAL A 27 7.69 5.96 -3.69
N LEU A 28 7.40 7.21 -4.09
CA LEU A 28 8.18 8.38 -3.69
C LEU A 28 7.73 8.95 -2.35
N GLN A 29 6.48 9.39 -2.26
CA GLN A 29 5.88 9.91 -1.03
C GLN A 29 4.39 9.53 -0.97
N PRO A 30 3.94 8.86 0.10
CA PRO A 30 2.51 8.64 0.33
C PRO A 30 1.82 9.94 0.76
N GLU A 31 0.55 10.09 0.37
CA GLU A 31 -0.28 11.23 0.77
C GLU A 31 -0.88 11.00 2.16
N LEU A 32 -1.27 12.07 2.86
CA LEU A 32 -2.03 12.01 4.12
C LEU A 32 -1.37 11.18 5.24
N THR A 33 -0.04 11.21 5.36
CA THR A 33 0.71 10.51 6.43
C THR A 33 0.38 11.02 7.84
N THR A 34 -0.20 12.21 7.97
CA THR A 34 -0.62 12.79 9.25
C THR A 34 -1.86 12.12 9.84
N THR A 35 -2.75 11.59 9.00
CA THR A 35 -3.96 10.86 9.42
C THR A 35 -3.78 9.34 9.31
N ASN A 36 -2.81 8.88 8.52
CA ASN A 36 -2.57 7.48 8.23
C ASN A 36 -1.14 7.10 8.65
N ILE A 37 -1.00 6.64 9.88
CA ILE A 37 0.30 6.38 10.55
C ILE A 37 1.10 5.26 9.87
N GLU A 38 0.43 4.30 9.23
CA GLU A 38 1.08 3.16 8.59
C GLU A 38 2.06 3.57 7.48
N TRP A 39 1.84 4.73 6.85
CA TRP A 39 2.65 5.22 5.74
C TRP A 39 3.89 6.02 6.18
N ILE A 40 4.02 6.32 7.47
CA ILE A 40 5.18 7.04 8.02
C ILE A 40 6.46 6.18 7.92
N HIS A 41 6.31 4.86 7.98
CA HIS A 41 7.44 3.92 7.97
C HIS A 41 7.93 3.54 6.55
N GLY A 42 7.38 4.16 5.50
CA GLY A 42 7.78 3.94 4.11
C GLY A 42 7.15 2.71 3.44
N CYS A 43 7.56 2.43 2.20
CA CYS A 43 6.99 1.39 1.35
C CYS A 43 8.09 0.52 0.68
N PRO A 44 8.33 -0.72 1.12
CA PRO A 44 7.73 -1.39 2.28
C PRO A 44 8.31 -0.88 3.61
N PRO A 45 7.59 -1.03 4.73
CA PRO A 45 8.14 -0.74 6.04
C PRO A 45 9.29 -1.70 6.41
N PRO A 46 10.17 -1.31 7.35
CA PRO A 46 11.18 -2.21 7.91
C PRO A 46 10.53 -3.41 8.61
N TYR A 47 11.32 -4.47 8.83
CA TYR A 47 10.84 -5.69 9.48
C TYR A 47 10.39 -5.45 10.93
N HIS A 48 11.13 -4.58 11.65
CA HIS A 48 10.74 -4.09 12.95
C HIS A 48 10.31 -2.63 12.82
N THR A 49 9.05 -2.39 13.14
CA THR A 49 8.42 -1.07 13.16
C THR A 49 8.12 -0.70 14.61
N PHE A 50 8.16 0.59 14.95
CA PHE A 50 7.91 1.09 16.31
C PHE A 50 8.92 0.59 17.36
N GLU A 51 10.20 0.48 16.99
CA GLU A 51 11.28 0.22 17.96
C GLU A 51 11.27 1.26 19.10
N GLU A 52 10.92 2.51 18.76
CA GLU A 52 10.55 3.55 19.70
C GLU A 52 9.02 3.79 19.62
N PRO A 53 8.31 3.84 20.77
CA PRO A 53 6.88 4.07 20.77
C PRO A 53 6.54 5.50 20.35
N ALA A 54 5.42 5.66 19.64
CA ALA A 54 4.89 6.98 19.34
C ALA A 54 4.45 7.69 20.63
N PHE A 55 4.80 8.96 20.75
CA PHE A 55 4.34 9.79 21.86
C PHE A 55 2.88 10.16 21.65
N VAL A 56 2.03 9.77 22.60
CA VAL A 56 0.60 10.12 22.61
C VAL A 56 0.31 10.93 23.86
N GLN A 57 -0.14 12.17 23.67
CA GLN A 57 -0.66 12.99 24.76
C GLN A 57 -2.13 12.64 24.99
N VAL A 58 -2.41 12.03 26.13
CA VAL A 58 -3.78 11.84 26.60
C VAL A 58 -4.21 13.15 27.22
N GLN A 59 -5.23 13.78 26.65
CA GLN A 59 -5.95 14.86 27.33
C GLN A 59 -6.89 14.20 28.35
N GLU A 60 -6.62 14.38 29.64
CA GLU A 60 -7.58 14.10 30.71
C GLU A 60 -8.71 15.13 30.72
#